data_AF-A0AAV8XUS1-F1
#
_entry.id   AF-A0AAV8XUS1-F1
#
_cell.length_a   1.000
_cell.length_b   1.000
_cell.length_c   1.000
_cell.angle_alpha   90.00
_cell.angle_beta   90.00
_cell.angle_gamma   90.00
#
_symmetry.space_group_name_H-M   'P 1'
#
loop_
_entity.id
_entity.type
_entity.pdbx_description
1 polymer ?
#
loop_
_entity_poly.entity_id
_entity_poly.type
_entity_poly.pdbx_seq_one_letter_code
_entity_poly.pdbx_strand_id
1 'polypeptide(L)' 'MSRRQKTGEKSKTRPRFVKQDQVAIMRIECAGVICLEPFKSMPQMGRFTLRDENRTIAIGKVLKLVE' A
#
# COMPACT_ATOMS: atom_id res chain seq x y z
N MET A 1 0.12 -0.40 9.66
CA MET A 1 0.19 0.86 10.45
C MET A 1 -0.61 1.92 9.74
N SER A 2 -1.63 2.52 10.36
CA SER A 2 -2.45 3.58 9.74
C SER A 2 -1.83 4.97 9.99
N ARG A 3 -1.66 5.77 8.95
CA ARG A 3 -1.20 7.17 8.97
C ARG A 3 -2.40 8.10 8.77
N ARG A 4 -2.50 9.17 9.58
CA ARG A 4 -3.44 10.29 9.34
C ARG A 4 -2.85 11.22 8.28
N GLN A 5 -3.65 11.60 7.28
CA GLN A 5 -3.21 12.41 6.13
C GLN A 5 -2.72 13.83 6.50
N LYS A 6 -3.08 14.39 7.67
CA LYS A 6 -2.70 15.76 8.06
C LYS A 6 -1.46 15.88 8.95
N THR A 7 -1.04 14.84 9.68
CA THR A 7 0.06 14.97 10.67
C THR A 7 1.23 14.01 10.43
N GLY A 8 1.17 13.08 9.47
CA GLY A 8 2.26 12.13 9.21
C GLY A 8 2.56 11.16 10.37
N GLU A 9 1.90 11.35 11.53
CA GLU A 9 2.08 10.58 12.74
C GLU A 9 1.61 9.15 12.54
N LYS A 10 2.53 8.23 12.85
CA LYS A 10 2.28 6.80 12.82
C LYS A 10 1.46 6.46 14.06
N SER A 11 0.26 5.93 13.89
CA SER A 11 -0.43 5.27 15.01
C SER A 11 0.44 4.09 15.48
N LYS A 12 0.85 4.11 16.76
CA LYS A 12 1.80 3.15 17.37
C LYS A 12 1.25 1.72 17.40
N THR A 13 -0.07 1.55 17.35
CA THR A 13 -0.71 0.24 17.39
C THR A 13 -0.89 -0.32 15.98
N ARG A 14 -0.56 -1.60 15.77
CA ARG A 14 -0.89 -2.31 14.53
C ARG A 14 -2.42 -2.43 14.43
N PRO A 15 -3.10 -1.70 13.52
CA PRO A 15 -4.55 -1.76 13.44
C PRO A 15 -4.96 -3.13 12.89
N ARG A 16 -6.03 -3.72 13.45
CA ARG A 16 -6.60 -4.98 12.94
C ARG A 16 -7.28 -4.81 11.59
N PHE A 17 -7.87 -3.64 11.33
CA PHE A 17 -8.54 -3.30 10.09
C PHE A 17 -8.29 -1.83 9.75
N VAL A 18 -8.40 -1.51 8.46
CA VAL A 18 -8.25 -0.15 7.92
C VAL A 18 -9.63 0.31 7.43
N LYS A 19 -10.03 1.53 7.78
CA LYS A 19 -11.30 2.12 7.32
C LYS A 19 -11.09 2.91 6.02
N GLN A 20 -12.18 3.29 5.36
CA GLN A 20 -12.14 4.19 4.21
C GLN A 20 -11.38 5.49 4.56
N ASP A 21 -10.66 6.03 3.56
CA ASP A 21 -9.80 7.23 3.63
C ASP A 21 -8.59 7.15 4.57
N GLN A 22 -8.30 5.98 5.13
CA GLN A 22 -7.11 5.76 5.92
C GLN A 22 -5.95 5.24 5.06
N VAL A 23 -4.76 5.77 5.32
CA VAL A 23 -3.54 5.31 4.65
C VAL A 23 -2.86 4.29 5.54
N ALA A 24 -2.51 3.12 5.02
CA ALA A 24 -1.77 2.12 5.79
C ALA A 24 -0.52 1.60 5.07
N ILE A 25 0.49 1.22 5.86
CA ILE A 25 1.59 0.38 5.38
C ILE A 25 1.20 -1.08 5.65
N MET A 26 1.25 -1.89 4.59
CA MET A 26 0.83 -3.30 4.57
C MET A 26 1.87 -4.13 3.79
N ARG A 27 1.91 -5.44 4.05
CA ARG A 27 2.63 -6.41 3.22
C ARG A 27 1.60 -7.09 2.33
N ILE A 28 1.92 -7.21 1.05
CA ILE A 28 1.07 -7.84 0.05
C ILE A 28 1.86 -9.01 -0.52
N GLU A 29 1.19 -10.15 -0.66
CA GLU A 29 1.70 -11.33 -1.34
C GLU A 29 0.82 -11.57 -2.57
N CYS A 30 1.44 -11.92 -3.68
CA CYS A 30 0.75 -12.13 -4.94
C CYS A 30 0.70 -13.63 -5.24
N ALA A 31 -0.40 -14.10 -5.82
CA ALA A 31 -0.57 -15.51 -6.16
C ALA A 31 0.42 -16.01 -7.23
N GLY A 32 1.01 -15.09 -8.01
CA GLY A 32 2.01 -15.38 -9.03
C GLY A 32 3.15 -14.37 -9.01
N VAL A 33 4.19 -14.68 -9.78
CA VAL A 33 5.37 -13.82 -9.92
C VAL A 33 5.00 -12.57 -10.71
N ILE A 34 5.32 -11.41 -10.16
CA ILE A 34 5.12 -10.11 -10.82
C ILE A 34 6.39 -9.27 -10.72
N CYS A 35 6.67 -8.51 -11.77
CA CYS A 35 7.78 -7.56 -11.79
C CYS A 35 7.33 -6.23 -11.18
N LEU A 36 8.00 -5.77 -10.12
CA LEU A 36 7.73 -4.51 -9.43
C LEU A 36 9.03 -3.82 -9.06
N GLU A 37 8.98 -2.50 -8.92
CA GLU A 37 10.11 -1.68 -8.46
C GLU A 37 9.68 -0.77 -7.30
N PRO A 38 10.59 -0.43 -6.36
CA PRO A 38 10.32 0.60 -5.37
C PRO A 38 9.95 1.93 -6.02
N PHE A 39 8.96 2.63 -5.47
CA PHE A 39 8.52 3.93 -5.99
C PHE A 39 9.64 4.98 -6.04
N LYS A 40 10.66 4.85 -5.17
CA LYS A 40 11.80 5.76 -5.12
C LYS A 40 12.76 5.57 -6.30
N SER A 41 12.92 4.35 -6.81
CA SER A 41 13.78 4.08 -7.97
C SER A 41 13.04 4.38 -9.27
N MET A 42 11.82 3.86 -9.40
CA MET A 42 11.05 3.94 -10.65
C MET A 42 9.58 4.23 -10.35
N PRO A 43 9.14 5.51 -10.34
CA PRO A 43 7.79 5.88 -9.94
C PRO A 43 6.68 5.22 -10.77
N GLN A 44 6.91 4.97 -12.06
CA GLN A 44 5.94 4.32 -12.95
C GLN A 44 5.75 2.83 -12.65
N MET A 45 6.80 2.14 -12.20
CA MET A 45 6.76 0.70 -11.85
C MET A 45 6.40 0.46 -10.38
N GLY A 46 6.44 1.52 -9.55
CA GLY A 46 6.13 1.44 -8.13
C GLY A 46 4.74 1.90 -7.74
N ARG A 47 3.87 2.32 -8.68
CA ARG A 47 2.46 2.65 -8.43
C ARG A 47 1.57 1.47 -8.78
N PHE A 48 0.60 1.17 -7.93
CA PHE A 48 -0.35 0.08 -8.18
C PHE A 48 -1.76 0.44 -7.67
N THR A 49 -2.75 -0.30 -8.16
CA THR A 49 -4.15 -0.20 -7.73
C THR A 49 -4.64 -1.57 -7.27
N LEU A 50 -5.46 -1.59 -6.22
CA LEU A 50 -6.15 -2.80 -5.78
C LEU A 50 -7.61 -2.70 -6.22
N ARG A 51 -8.12 -3.78 -6.81
CA ARG A 51 -9.48 -3.86 -7.34
C ARG A 51 -10.20 -5.07 -6.75
N ASP A 52 -11.46 -4.87 -6.43
CA ASP A 52 -12.38 -5.91 -5.97
C ASP A 52 -13.77 -5.64 -6.55
N GLU A 53 -14.45 -6.66 -7.06
CA GLU A 53 -15.77 -6.55 -7.71
C GLU A 53 -15.92 -5.32 -8.65
N ASN A 54 -14.96 -5.11 -9.55
CA ASN A 54 -14.88 -3.97 -10.48
C ASN A 54 -14.69 -2.58 -9.87
N ARG A 55 -14.51 -2.48 -8.54
CA ARG A 55 -14.27 -1.23 -7.83
C ARG A 55 -12.80 -1.10 -7.43
N THR A 56 -12.26 0.10 -7.53
CA THR A 56 -10.92 0.40 -7.00
C THR A 56 -11.03 0.61 -5.49
N ILE A 57 -10.44 -0.29 -4.71
CA ILE A 57 -10.48 -0.25 -3.25
C ILE A 57 -9.31 0.51 -2.65
N ALA A 58 -8.17 0.58 -3.35
CA ALA A 58 -7.00 1.32 -2.90
C ALA A 58 -6.08 1.71 -4.07
N ILE A 59 -5.33 2.79 -3.83
CA ILE A 59 -4.20 3.20 -4.66
C ILE A 59 -2.96 3.19 -3.77
N GLY A 60 -1.90 2.55 -4.25
CA GLY A 60 -0.71 2.28 -3.47
C GLY A 60 0.58 2.65 -4.18
N LYS A 61 1.64 2.72 -3.38
CA LYS A 61 3.02 2.80 -3.89
C LYS A 61 3.91 1.78 -3.17
N VAL A 62 4.80 1.14 -3.91
CA VAL A 62 5.74 0.15 -3.39
C VAL A 62 6.84 0.88 -2.61
N LEU A 63 7.01 0.50 -1.33
CA LEU A 63 8.05 1.06 -0.47
C LEU A 63 9.28 0.15 -0.36
N LYS A 64 9.06 -1.17 -0.37
CA LYS A 64 10.10 -2.18 -0.23
C LYS A 64 9.64 -3.46 -0.92
N LEU A 65 10.54 -4.11 -1.65
CA LEU A 65 10.39 -5.48 -2.13
C LEU A 65 10.92 -6.44 -1.06
N VAL A 66 10.19 -7.53 -0.85
CA VAL A 66 10.55 -8.56 0.12
C VAL A 66 10.76 -9.85 -0.67
N GLU A 67 11.89 -10.49 -0.45
CA GLU A 67 12.22 -11.82 -0.98
C GLU A 67 11.49 -12.92 -0.21
#